data_AF-A0A1F5U204-F1
#
_entry.id   AF-A0A1F5U204-F1
#
_cell.length_a   1.000
_cell.length_b   1.000
_cell.length_c   1.000
_cell.angle_alpha   90.00
_cell.angle_beta   90.00
_cell.angle_gamma   90.00
#
_symmetry.space_group_name_H-M   'P 1'
#
loop_
_entity.id
_entity.type
_entity.pdbx_description
1 polymer ?
#
loop_
_entity_poly.entity_id
_entity_poly.type
_entity_poly.pdbx_seq_one_letter_code
_entity_poly.pdbx_strand_id
1 'polypeptide(L)'
;MEKIVLNFKRANKTNSIKVKMPELLKEWHPVKNGKVKPSDVSYSSTRKVWWLCSNGHEWQTESYHRFRGDNCPYCSGHRACKDNSLLKKNPALAKEWHPTKNGKLT
;
A
#
# COMPACT_ATOMS: atom_id res chain seq x y z
N MET A 1 20.77 -19.09 -13.25
CA MET A 1 19.64 -18.26 -12.78
C MET A 1 20.00 -16.80 -13.01
N GLU A 2 19.63 -16.26 -14.17
CA GLU A 2 19.82 -14.84 -14.45
C GLU A 2 18.92 -14.04 -13.51
N LYS A 3 19.54 -13.23 -12.66
CA LYS A 3 18.81 -12.22 -11.90
C LYS A 3 18.33 -11.20 -12.92
N ILE A 4 17.01 -11.15 -13.15
CA ILE A 4 16.38 -10.01 -13.81
C ILE A 4 16.84 -8.76 -13.01
N VAL A 5 17.74 -7.97 -13.58
CA VAL A 5 18.16 -6.71 -12.98
C VAL A 5 16.99 -5.75 -13.18
N LEU A 6 16.12 -5.66 -12.17
CA LEU A 6 15.02 -4.70 -12.18
C LEU A 6 15.61 -3.29 -12.27
N ASN A 7 15.42 -2.63 -13.41
CA ASN A 7 15.94 -1.29 -13.66
C ASN A 7 14.95 -0.24 -13.11
N PHE A 8 15.09 0.08 -11.83
CA PHE A 8 14.28 1.11 -11.18
C PHE A 8 14.86 2.50 -11.39
N LYS A 9 14.00 3.50 -11.56
CA LYS A 9 14.39 4.90 -11.59
C LYS A 9 15.16 5.24 -10.30
N ARG A 10 16.42 5.67 -10.45
CA ARG A 10 17.31 6.02 -9.32
C ARG A 10 16.89 7.33 -8.67
N ALA A 11 16.96 7.36 -7.35
CA ALA A 11 16.79 8.59 -6.58
C ALA A 11 18.04 9.49 -6.67
N ASN A 12 17.83 10.79 -6.52
CA ASN A 12 18.83 11.83 -6.42
C ASN A 12 18.34 12.93 -5.44
N LYS A 13 19.12 14.01 -5.32
CA LYS A 13 18.86 15.11 -4.38
C LYS A 13 17.54 15.85 -4.61
N THR A 14 16.91 15.75 -5.79
CA THR A 14 15.69 16.50 -6.15
C THR A 14 14.46 15.64 -6.38
N ASN A 15 14.62 14.32 -6.56
CA ASN A 15 13.54 13.43 -6.96
C ASN A 15 13.25 12.27 -5.98
N SER A 16 13.86 12.24 -4.80
CA SER A 16 13.55 11.18 -3.81
C SER A 16 12.17 11.35 -3.19
N ILE A 17 11.59 10.28 -2.63
CA ILE A 17 10.34 10.34 -1.83
C ILE A 17 10.51 11.36 -0.71
N LYS A 18 11.67 11.35 -0.02
CA LYS A 18 11.96 12.31 1.06
C LYS A 18 11.78 13.78 0.63
N VAL A 19 12.12 14.09 -0.62
CA VAL A 19 12.10 15.47 -1.14
C VAL A 19 10.76 15.83 -1.77
N LYS A 20 10.14 14.91 -2.51
CA LYS A 20 8.94 15.19 -3.30
C LYS A 20 7.63 14.83 -2.61
N MET A 21 7.67 14.01 -1.56
CA MET A 21 6.49 13.48 -0.86
C MET A 21 6.69 13.46 0.67
N PRO A 22 7.10 14.58 1.29
CA PRO A 22 7.45 14.61 2.72
C PRO A 22 6.28 14.19 3.63
N GLU A 23 5.04 14.52 3.25
CA GLU A 23 3.83 14.15 3.97
C GLU A 23 3.58 12.64 4.03
N LEU A 24 4.12 11.85 3.08
CA LEU A 24 3.97 10.39 3.08
C LEU A 24 5.03 9.68 3.93
N LEU A 25 6.03 10.39 4.45
CA LEU A 25 7.02 9.81 5.36
C LEU A 25 6.39 9.28 6.64
N LYS A 26 5.29 9.88 7.10
CA LYS A 26 4.49 9.38 8.24
C LYS A 26 3.92 7.99 7.99
N GLU A 27 3.82 7.57 6.73
CA GLU A 27 3.31 6.27 6.33
C GLU A 27 4.40 5.31 5.84
N TRP A 28 5.67 5.71 5.91
CA TRP A 28 6.76 4.81 5.55
C TRP A 28 6.82 3.66 6.55
N HIS A 29 6.79 2.41 6.06
CA HIS A 29 6.79 1.27 6.97
C HIS A 29 8.13 1.19 7.74
N PRO A 30 8.12 1.10 9.09
CA PRO A 30 9.34 1.20 9.90
C PRO A 30 10.29 0.01 9.73
N VAL A 31 9.77 -1.20 9.50
CA VAL A 31 10.57 -2.45 9.42
C VAL A 31 10.66 -3.06 8.02
N LYS A 32 9.54 -3.20 7.29
CA LYS A 32 9.45 -4.01 6.06
C LYS A 32 10.24 -3.51 4.85
N ASN A 33 10.74 -2.27 4.87
CA ASN A 33 11.63 -1.75 3.83
C ASN A 33 13.11 -2.10 4.07
N GLY A 34 13.45 -2.73 5.20
CA GLY A 34 14.82 -3.13 5.53
C GLY A 34 15.78 -1.93 5.51
N LYS A 35 16.85 -2.02 4.73
CA LYS A 35 17.87 -0.96 4.61
C LYS A 35 17.48 0.19 3.68
N VAL A 36 16.37 0.07 2.95
CA VAL A 36 15.94 1.07 1.97
C VAL A 36 15.38 2.28 2.70
N LYS A 37 15.93 3.46 2.40
CA LYS A 37 15.45 4.72 2.97
C LYS A 37 14.58 5.47 1.97
N PRO A 38 13.68 6.36 2.42
CA PRO A 38 12.92 7.24 1.52
C PRO A 38 13.81 8.13 0.61
N SER A 39 15.06 8.39 1.01
CA SER A 39 16.06 9.09 0.18
C SER A 39 16.54 8.28 -1.02
N ASP A 40 16.40 6.95 -0.96
CA ASP A 40 16.98 6.02 -1.94
C ASP A 40 15.98 5.63 -3.04
N VAL A 41 14.76 6.14 -2.95
CA VAL A 41 13.65 5.80 -3.86
C VAL A 41 13.16 7.06 -4.55
N SER A 42 13.19 7.07 -5.88
CA SER A 42 12.61 8.16 -6.67
C SER A 42 11.09 8.18 -6.51
N TYR A 43 10.47 9.34 -6.35
CA TYR A 43 9.01 9.50 -6.17
C TYR A 43 8.17 8.85 -7.29
N SER A 44 8.74 8.78 -8.50
CA SER A 44 8.11 8.20 -9.70
C SER A 44 8.68 6.83 -10.08
N SER A 45 9.24 6.11 -9.10
CA SER A 45 9.77 4.77 -9.34
C SER A 45 8.67 3.72 -9.32
N THR A 46 8.79 2.72 -10.19
CA THR A 46 8.00 1.48 -10.17
C THR A 46 8.47 0.51 -9.08
N ARG A 47 9.49 0.89 -8.29
CA ARG A 47 9.93 0.12 -7.13
C ARG A 47 8.80 0.02 -6.10
N LYS A 48 8.41 -1.21 -5.80
CA LYS A 48 7.47 -1.53 -4.73
C LYS A 48 8.13 -1.36 -3.36
N VAL A 49 7.50 -0.58 -2.50
CA VAL A 49 7.90 -0.32 -1.10
C VAL A 49 6.71 -0.49 -0.17
N TRP A 50 6.98 -0.78 1.09
CA TRP A 50 5.97 -1.00 2.11
C TRP A 50 5.56 0.30 2.79
N TRP A 51 4.25 0.43 3.02
CA TRP A 51 3.62 1.55 3.71
C TRP A 51 2.78 1.04 4.88
N LEU A 52 2.59 1.90 5.88
CA LEU A 52 1.80 1.67 7.08
C LEU A 52 0.99 2.93 7.36
N CYS A 53 -0.34 2.87 7.32
CA CYS A 53 -1.18 4.03 7.61
C CYS A 53 -1.45 4.15 9.12
N SER A 54 -2.01 5.28 9.54
CA SER A 54 -2.37 5.53 10.94
C SER A 54 -3.37 4.54 11.54
N ASN A 55 -4.16 3.85 10.69
CA ASN A 55 -5.10 2.80 11.12
C ASN A 55 -4.43 1.42 11.27
N GLY A 56 -3.09 1.34 11.13
CA GLY A 56 -2.35 0.09 11.27
C GLY A 56 -2.40 -0.83 10.05
N HIS A 57 -2.94 -0.37 8.92
CA HIS A 57 -2.94 -1.18 7.69
C HIS A 57 -1.59 -1.11 7.00
N GLU A 58 -1.08 -2.27 6.61
CA GLU A 58 0.17 -2.40 5.87
C GLU A 58 -0.11 -2.79 4.43
N TRP A 59 0.55 -2.12 3.48
CA TRP A 59 0.44 -2.50 2.08
C TRP A 59 1.71 -2.20 1.31
N GLN A 60 1.92 -2.95 0.24
CA GLN A 60 2.99 -2.72 -0.71
C GLN A 60 2.42 -2.11 -1.98
N THR A 61 3.03 -1.04 -2.47
CA THR A 61 2.74 -0.46 -3.79
C THR A 61 3.96 0.28 -4.33
N GLU A 62 3.93 0.64 -5.60
CA GLU A 62 5.00 1.43 -6.23
C GLU A 62 4.97 2.86 -5.72
N SER A 63 6.14 3.48 -5.59
CA SER A 63 6.22 4.88 -5.15
C SER A 63 5.46 5.84 -6.08
N TYR A 64 5.43 5.54 -7.39
CA TYR A 64 4.69 6.31 -8.39
C TYR A 64 3.19 6.37 -8.08
N HIS A 65 2.58 5.27 -7.65
CA HIS A 65 1.15 5.22 -7.29
C HIS A 65 0.85 6.14 -6.11
N ARG A 66 1.70 6.13 -5.10
CA ARG A 66 1.58 7.03 -3.95
C ARG A 66 1.71 8.50 -4.36
N PHE A 67 2.63 8.81 -5.27
CA PHE A 67 2.79 10.15 -5.82
C PHE A 67 1.56 10.63 -6.59
N ARG A 68 0.86 9.73 -7.29
CA ARG A 68 -0.41 10.05 -7.99
C ARG A 68 -1.61 10.26 -7.06
N GLY A 69 -1.47 9.99 -5.77
CA GLY A 69 -2.54 10.14 -4.78
C GLY A 69 -3.17 8.84 -4.31
N ASP A 70 -2.65 7.67 -4.68
CA ASP A 70 -3.16 6.40 -4.18
C ASP A 70 -2.87 6.28 -2.67
N ASN A 71 -3.94 6.18 -1.89
CA ASN A 71 -3.88 6.06 -0.43
C ASN A 71 -3.96 4.60 0.02
N CYS A 72 -4.06 4.38 1.33
CA CYS A 72 -4.25 3.05 1.91
C CYS A 72 -5.47 2.35 1.27
N PRO A 73 -5.29 1.22 0.58
CA PRO A 73 -6.37 0.57 -0.17
C PRO A 73 -7.47 0.00 0.75
N TYR A 74 -7.15 -0.25 2.02
CA TYR A 74 -8.11 -0.66 3.02
C TYR A 74 -8.98 0.52 3.50
N CYS A 75 -8.37 1.70 3.67
CA CYS A 75 -9.11 2.89 4.11
C CYS A 75 -10.04 3.41 3.01
N SER A 76 -9.62 3.32 1.75
CA SER A 76 -10.44 3.72 0.59
C SER A 76 -11.44 2.64 0.13
N GLY A 77 -11.49 1.48 0.79
CA GLY A 77 -12.44 0.41 0.45
C GLY A 77 -12.09 -0.39 -0.80
N HIS A 78 -10.92 -0.20 -1.41
CA HIS A 78 -10.45 -1.00 -2.54
C HIS A 78 -9.97 -2.41 -2.13
N ARG A 79 -9.68 -2.62 -0.85
CA ARG A 79 -9.38 -3.93 -0.26
C ARG A 79 -10.18 -4.13 1.01
N ALA A 80 -10.75 -5.33 1.18
CA ALA A 80 -11.46 -5.69 2.40
C ALA A 80 -10.50 -5.83 3.60
N CYS A 81 -10.95 -5.36 4.75
CA CYS A 81 -10.38 -5.56 6.08
C CYS A 81 -11.52 -5.64 7.11
N LYS A 82 -11.18 -5.88 8.38
CA LYS A 82 -12.15 -5.94 9.48
C LYS A 82 -13.01 -4.68 9.64
N ASP A 83 -12.49 -3.51 9.24
CA ASP A 83 -13.15 -2.22 9.44
C ASP A 83 -14.07 -1.81 8.28
N ASN A 84 -13.94 -2.47 7.12
CA ASN A 84 -14.73 -2.17 5.93
C ASN A 84 -15.45 -3.40 5.35
N SER A 85 -15.48 -4.52 6.08
CA SER A 85 -16.17 -5.73 5.67
C SER A 85 -17.67 -5.51 5.49
N LEU A 86 -18.32 -6.35 4.70
CA LEU A 86 -19.78 -6.30 4.49
C LEU A 86 -20.52 -6.40 5.83
N LEU A 87 -20.10 -7.32 6.71
CA LEU A 87 -20.66 -7.46 8.05
C LEU A 87 -20.53 -6.18 8.88
N LYS A 88 -19.41 -5.45 8.76
CA LYS A 88 -19.19 -4.22 9.52
C LYS A 88 -19.98 -3.04 8.95
N LYS A 89 -20.08 -2.93 7.62
CA LYS A 89 -20.69 -1.78 6.93
C LYS A 89 -22.20 -1.93 6.71
N ASN A 90 -22.66 -3.16 6.50
CA ASN A 90 -24.07 -3.47 6.27
C ASN A 90 -24.43 -4.85 6.85
N PRO A 91 -24.68 -4.93 8.18
CA PRO A 91 -25.05 -6.19 8.84
C PRO A 91 -26.36 -6.80 8.32
N ALA A 92 -27.29 -5.99 7.79
CA ALA A 92 -28.53 -6.49 7.22
C ALA A 92 -28.24 -7.27 5.92
N LEU A 93 -27.52 -6.65 4.99
CA LEU A 93 -27.13 -7.30 3.73
C LEU A 93 -26.19 -8.49 3.96
N ALA A 94 -25.35 -8.46 4.99
CA ALA A 94 -24.50 -9.59 5.34
C ALA A 94 -25.30 -10.87 5.69
N LYS A 95 -26.54 -10.74 6.18
CA LYS A 95 -27.42 -11.91 6.45
C LYS A 95 -27.93 -12.57 5.17
N GLU A 96 -27.91 -11.86 4.05
CA GLU A 96 -28.28 -12.39 2.74
C GLU A 96 -27.13 -13.17 2.10
N TRP A 97 -25.96 -13.21 2.74
CA TRP A 97 -24.81 -13.97 2.24
C TRP A 97 -25.11 -15.47 2.21
N HIS A 98 -25.03 -16.06 1.02
CA HIS A 98 -25.30 -17.49 0.87
C HIS A 98 -24.25 -18.33 1.61
N PRO A 99 -24.64 -19.23 2.52
CA PRO A 99 -23.70 -19.89 3.45
C PRO A 99 -22.69 -20.81 2.75
N THR A 100 -23.01 -21.34 1.57
CA THR A 100 -22.17 -22.33 0.85
C THR A 100 -21.74 -21.95 -0.56
N LYS A 101 -22.34 -20.93 -1.20
CA LYS A 101 -22.08 -20.63 -2.63
C LYS A 101 -20.85 -19.75 -2.86
N ASN A 102 -20.32 -19.12 -1.80
CA ASN A 102 -19.21 -18.17 -1.89
C ASN A 102 -17.84 -18.77 -1.50
N GLY A 103 -17.74 -20.10 -1.44
CA GLY A 103 -16.49 -20.81 -1.20
C GLY A 103 -15.89 -20.53 0.19
N LYS A 104 -14.61 -20.14 0.24
CA LYS A 104 -13.88 -19.85 1.50
C LYS A 104 -14.05 -18.42 2.01
N LEU A 105 -14.88 -17.61 1.35
CA LEU A 105 -15.15 -16.24 1.79
C LEU A 105 -16.14 -16.28 2.96
N THR A 106 -15.70 -15.80 4.12
CA THR A 106 -16.47 -15.73 5.37
C THR A 106 -16.59 -14.29 5.85
#